data_AF-A0A659UK86-F1
#
_entry.id   AF-A0A659UK86-F1
#
_cell.length_a   1.000
_cell.length_b   1.000
_cell.length_c   1.000
_cell.angle_alpha   90.00
_cell.angle_beta   90.00
_cell.angle_gamma   90.00
#
_symmetry.space_group_name_H-M   'P 1'
#
loop_
_entity.id
_entity.type
_entity.pdbx_description
1 polymer ?
#
loop_
_entity_poly.entity_id
_entity_poly.type
_entity_poly.pdbx_seq_one_letter_code
_entity_poly.pdbx_strand_id
1 'polypeptide(L)'
;DWHRLLELCGEVDARVIDLDGVYDPGLPNDRLLLGMKGSISEFELGVLRARMYEADRAKAQRGELRISVPFGYVWHRDYGLGFDPDIRLQETIRLIFARFRELGSARQVLISMIDDGV
;
A
#
# COMPACT_ATOMS: atom_id res chain seq x y z
N ASP A 1 -7.67 0.79 17.42
CA ASP A 1 -8.02 1.99 18.19
C ASP A 1 -6.94 2.18 19.25
N TRP A 2 -6.19 3.29 19.18
CA TRP A 2 -5.03 3.53 20.06
C TRP A 2 -5.47 3.94 21.48
N HIS A 3 -6.68 4.48 21.65
CA HIS A 3 -7.24 4.74 22.98
C HIS A 3 -7.32 3.46 23.81
N ARG A 4 -7.80 2.36 23.19
CA ARG A 4 -7.91 1.06 23.85
C ARG A 4 -6.54 0.50 24.27
N LEU A 5 -5.49 0.79 23.51
CA LEU A 5 -4.13 0.40 23.88
C LEU A 5 -3.67 1.14 25.15
N LEU A 6 -3.92 2.46 25.23
CA LEU A 6 -3.57 3.24 26.42
C LEU A 6 -4.34 2.81 27.66
N GLU A 7 -5.62 2.45 27.52
CA GLU A 7 -6.41 1.86 28.61
C GLU A 7 -5.77 0.58 29.15
N LEU A 8 -5.45 -0.37 28.26
CA LEU A 8 -4.82 -1.63 28.64
C LEU A 8 -3.46 -1.41 29.30
N CYS A 9 -2.64 -0.49 28.77
CA CYS A 9 -1.37 -0.14 29.41
C CYS A 9 -1.57 0.39 30.83
N GLY A 10 -2.61 1.19 31.07
CA GLY A 10 -2.97 1.65 32.42
C GLY A 10 -3.43 0.52 33.34
N GLU A 11 -4.10 -0.51 32.82
CA GLU A 11 -4.54 -1.68 33.60
C GLU A 11 -3.36 -2.57 34.05
N VAL A 12 -2.31 -2.66 33.24
CA VAL A 12 -1.13 -3.51 33.52
C VAL A 12 0.08 -2.75 34.06
N ASP A 13 -0.08 -1.48 34.44
CA ASP A 13 1.01 -0.59 34.89
C ASP A 13 2.17 -0.48 33.89
N ALA A 14 1.86 -0.55 32.59
CA ALA A 14 2.84 -0.42 31.52
C ALA A 14 3.10 1.06 31.18
N ARG A 15 4.38 1.44 31.10
CA ARG A 15 4.80 2.78 30.66
C ARG A 15 4.81 2.90 29.14
N VAL A 16 4.39 4.05 28.64
CA VAL A 16 4.44 4.39 27.21
C VAL A 16 5.59 5.37 27.00
N ILE A 17 6.42 5.14 26.00
CA ILE A 17 7.62 5.95 25.75
C ILE A 17 7.59 6.42 24.31
N ASP A 18 7.80 7.72 24.10
CA ASP A 18 8.04 8.32 22.79
C ASP A 18 9.32 9.17 22.79
N LEU A 19 9.51 9.99 21.76
CA LEU A 19 10.69 10.86 21.61
C LEU A 19 10.74 11.99 22.65
N ASP A 20 9.60 12.40 23.20
CA ASP A 20 9.49 13.53 24.13
C ASP A 20 9.53 13.08 25.60
N GLY A 21 9.23 11.81 25.89
CA GLY A 21 9.34 11.30 27.25
C GLY A 21 8.73 9.93 27.53
N VAL A 22 8.69 9.63 28.83
CA VAL A 22 8.06 8.44 29.42
C VAL A 22 6.77 8.87 30.10
N TYR A 23 5.70 8.15 29.84
CA TYR A 23 4.35 8.43 30.31
C TYR A 23 3.77 7.23 31.05
N ASP A 24 2.97 7.53 32.07
CA ASP A 24 2.14 6.56 32.77
C ASP A 24 0.66 6.75 32.38
N PRO A 25 0.09 5.88 31.52
CA PRO A 25 -1.32 5.95 31.15
C PRO A 25 -2.27 5.84 32.36
N GLY A 26 -1.83 5.28 33.49
CA GLY A 26 -2.58 5.27 34.75
C GLY A 26 -2.86 6.67 35.30
N LEU A 27 -1.99 7.64 35.03
CA LEU A 27 -2.11 9.02 35.50
C LEU A 27 -3.02 9.85 34.57
N PRO A 28 -4.00 10.60 35.10
CA PRO A 28 -4.92 11.39 34.27
C PRO A 28 -4.24 12.41 33.35
N ASN A 29 -3.17 13.07 33.81
CA ASN A 29 -2.47 14.09 33.03
C ASN A 29 -1.70 13.48 31.84
N ASP A 30 -0.99 12.38 32.09
CA ASP A 30 -0.24 11.66 31.07
C ASP A 30 -1.19 11.04 30.05
N ARG A 31 -2.31 10.47 30.52
CA ARG A 31 -3.37 9.95 29.65
C ARG A 31 -3.98 11.04 28.77
N LEU A 32 -4.27 12.22 29.33
CA LEU A 32 -4.78 13.36 28.57
C LEU A 32 -3.77 13.81 27.51
N LEU A 33 -2.49 13.92 27.89
CA LEU A 33 -1.43 14.32 26.96
C LEU A 33 -1.26 13.31 25.82
N LEU A 34 -1.18 12.02 26.13
CA LEU A 34 -1.16 10.94 25.14
C LEU A 34 -2.40 10.98 24.25
N GLY A 35 -3.56 11.29 24.84
CA GLY A 35 -4.82 11.53 24.13
C GLY A 35 -4.69 12.64 23.08
N MET A 36 -4.27 13.82 23.51
CA MET A 36 -4.08 14.96 22.62
C MET A 36 -3.04 14.68 21.53
N LYS A 37 -1.92 14.04 21.87
CA LYS A 37 -0.89 13.63 20.90
C LYS A 37 -1.47 12.70 19.83
N GLY A 38 -2.24 11.69 20.23
CA GLY A 38 -2.92 10.78 19.31
C GLY A 38 -3.87 11.51 18.36
N SER A 39 -4.73 12.40 18.88
CA SER A 39 -5.63 13.20 18.05
C SER A 39 -4.91 14.13 17.08
N ILE A 40 -3.80 14.75 17.51
CA ILE A 40 -2.97 15.60 16.65
C ILE A 40 -2.35 14.76 15.54
N SER A 41 -1.75 13.61 15.86
CA SER A 41 -1.16 12.72 14.85
C SER A 41 -2.18 12.24 13.82
N GLU A 42 -3.40 11.91 14.24
CA GLU A 42 -4.48 11.55 13.29
C GLU A 42 -4.84 12.72 12.37
N PHE A 43 -4.95 13.93 12.91
CA PHE A 43 -5.21 15.14 12.12
C PHE A 43 -4.07 15.41 11.12
N GLU A 44 -2.81 15.35 11.55
CA GLU A 44 -1.64 15.54 10.70
C GLU A 44 -1.58 14.53 9.55
N LEU A 45 -1.84 13.25 9.85
CA LEU A 45 -1.97 12.21 8.82
C LEU A 45 -3.09 12.53 7.83
N GLY A 46 -4.22 13.06 8.30
CA GLY A 46 -5.31 13.54 7.46
C GLY A 46 -4.88 14.65 6.50
N VAL A 47 -4.18 15.66 7.01
CA VAL A 47 -3.63 16.77 6.21
C VAL A 47 -2.62 16.27 5.19
N LEU A 48 -1.71 15.38 5.58
CA LEU A 48 -0.73 14.77 4.67
C LEU A 48 -1.44 13.99 3.55
N ARG A 49 -2.43 13.16 3.87
CA ARG A 49 -3.20 12.41 2.87
C ARG A 49 -3.94 13.34 1.90
N ALA A 50 -4.55 14.40 2.40
CA ALA A 50 -5.23 15.38 1.54
C ALA A 50 -4.26 16.02 0.54
N ARG A 51 -3.09 16.45 1.02
CA ARG A 51 -2.03 17.03 0.16
C ARG A 51 -1.47 16.02 -0.84
N MET A 52 -1.27 14.76 -0.44
CA MET A 52 -0.83 13.70 -1.34
C MET A 52 -1.85 13.44 -2.45
N TYR A 53 -3.14 13.41 -2.10
CA TYR A 53 -4.21 13.23 -3.07
C TYR A 53 -4.31 14.39 -4.08
N GLU A 54 -4.16 15.62 -3.62
CA GLU A 54 -4.08 16.79 -4.50
C GLU A 54 -2.87 16.73 -5.42
N ALA A 55 -1.70 16.33 -4.90
CA ALA A 55 -0.49 16.15 -5.69
C ALA A 55 -0.65 15.05 -6.76
N ASP A 56 -1.30 13.94 -6.43
CA ASP A 56 -1.60 12.87 -7.38
C ASP A 56 -2.55 13.33 -8.49
N ARG A 57 -3.60 14.09 -8.15
CA ARG A 57 -4.50 14.71 -9.13
C ARG A 57 -3.76 15.68 -10.05
N ALA A 58 -2.88 16.51 -9.50
CA ALA A 58 -2.08 17.44 -10.29
C ALA A 58 -1.13 16.71 -11.26
N LYS A 59 -0.50 15.61 -10.81
CA LYS A 59 0.31 14.74 -11.69
C LYS A 59 -0.54 14.09 -12.78
N ALA A 60 -1.76 13.63 -12.46
CA ALA A 60 -2.66 13.02 -13.43
C ALA A 60 -3.07 14.00 -14.54
N GLN A 61 -3.37 15.25 -14.18
CA GLN A 61 -3.71 16.30 -15.15
C GLN A 61 -2.56 16.60 -16.13
N ARG A 62 -1.30 16.41 -15.71
CA ARG A 62 -0.13 16.56 -16.58
C ARG A 62 0.26 15.26 -17.31
N GLY A 63 -0.42 14.15 -17.06
CA GLY A 63 -0.04 12.83 -17.60
C GLY A 63 1.21 12.24 -16.96
N GLU A 64 1.63 12.74 -15.79
CA GLU A 64 2.84 12.33 -15.08
C GLU A 64 2.56 11.35 -13.93
N LEU A 65 1.29 11.02 -13.67
CA LEU A 65 0.91 10.14 -12.58
C LEU A 65 1.39 8.70 -12.88
N ARG A 66 2.33 8.22 -12.08
CA ARG A 66 2.81 6.84 -12.10
C ARG A 66 2.11 6.04 -11.02
N ILE A 67 1.28 5.09 -11.44
CA ILE A 67 0.59 4.15 -10.56
C ILE A 67 1.27 2.78 -10.59
N SER A 68 0.91 1.90 -9.65
CA SER A 68 1.25 0.47 -9.79
C SER A 68 0.66 -0.07 -11.10
N VAL A 69 1.46 -0.83 -11.84
CA VAL A 69 1.09 -1.37 -13.15
C VAL A 69 0.89 -2.88 -13.06
N PRO A 70 0.04 -3.46 -13.94
CA PRO A 70 -0.11 -4.91 -13.99
C PRO A 70 1.22 -5.61 -14.29
N PHE A 71 1.34 -6.86 -13.84
CA PHE A 71 2.49 -7.70 -14.16
C PHE A 71 2.70 -7.79 -15.68
N GLY A 72 3.96 -7.68 -16.12
CA GLY A 72 4.31 -7.57 -17.55
C GLY A 72 4.44 -6.16 -18.09
N TYR A 73 4.15 -5.14 -17.27
CA TYR A 73 4.36 -3.73 -17.63
C TYR A 73 5.35 -3.07 -16.67
N VAL A 74 6.11 -2.11 -17.19
CA VAL A 74 7.03 -1.30 -16.40
C VAL A 74 6.99 0.17 -16.83
N TRP A 75 7.34 1.03 -15.90
CA TRP A 75 7.49 2.47 -16.14
C TRP A 75 8.91 2.78 -16.62
N HIS A 76 9.10 2.94 -17.93
CA HIS A 76 10.38 3.36 -18.51
C HIS A 76 10.66 4.84 -18.23
N ARG A 77 11.92 5.18 -18.00
CA ARG A 77 12.33 6.55 -17.66
C ARG A 77 12.03 7.54 -18.78
N ASP A 78 12.30 7.14 -20.03
CA ASP A 78 12.30 8.04 -21.19
C ASP A 78 11.01 7.96 -22.02
N TYR A 79 10.32 6.80 -22.01
CA TYR A 79 9.19 6.52 -22.90
C TYR A 79 7.86 6.29 -22.17
N GLY A 80 7.85 6.31 -20.84
CA GLY A 80 6.65 6.11 -20.03
C GLY A 80 6.27 4.63 -19.88
N LEU A 81 4.98 4.33 -19.86
CA LEU A 81 4.48 2.96 -19.63
C LEU A 81 4.74 2.07 -20.84
N GLY A 82 5.36 0.92 -20.63
CA GLY A 82 5.60 -0.06 -21.69
C GLY A 82 5.59 -1.49 -21.15
N PHE A 83 5.77 -2.45 -22.05
CA PHE A 83 6.02 -3.83 -21.64
C PHE A 83 7.33 -3.94 -20.88
N ASP A 84 7.38 -4.89 -19.96
CA ASP A 84 8.62 -5.33 -19.35
C ASP A 84 9.59 -5.80 -20.46
N PRO A 85 10.86 -5.36 -20.47
CA PRO A 85 11.82 -5.76 -21.49
C PRO A 85 12.15 -7.27 -21.48
N ASP A 86 11.79 -8.02 -20.44
CA ASP A 86 11.93 -9.48 -20.42
C ASP A 86 11.02 -10.14 -21.48
N ILE A 87 11.67 -10.62 -22.54
CA ILE A 87 11.00 -11.28 -23.67
C ILE A 87 10.24 -12.52 -23.19
N ARG A 88 10.78 -13.30 -22.26
CA ARG A 88 10.13 -14.52 -21.76
C ARG A 88 8.85 -14.17 -21.04
N LEU A 89 8.88 -13.12 -20.23
CA LEU A 89 7.69 -12.61 -19.55
C LEU A 89 6.62 -12.16 -20.55
N GLN A 90 7.01 -11.40 -21.58
CA GLN A 90 6.07 -10.98 -22.62
C GLN A 90 5.46 -12.18 -23.37
N GLU A 91 6.26 -13.18 -23.71
CA GLU A 91 5.82 -14.41 -24.37
C GLU A 91 4.84 -15.21 -23.50
N THR A 92 5.16 -15.40 -22.21
CA THR A 92 4.28 -16.06 -21.24
C THR A 92 2.93 -15.35 -21.14
N ILE A 93 2.92 -14.02 -21.08
CA ILE A 93 1.66 -13.24 -21.03
C ILE A 93 0.86 -13.41 -22.32
N ARG A 94 1.52 -13.34 -23.49
CA ARG A 94 0.85 -13.59 -24.77
C ARG A 94 0.25 -14.99 -24.84
N LEU A 95 0.97 -15.99 -24.33
CA LEU A 95 0.50 -17.38 -24.25
C LEU A 95 -0.72 -17.52 -23.35
N ILE A 96 -0.72 -16.91 -22.16
CA ILE A 96 -1.87 -16.88 -21.24
C ILE A 96 -3.12 -16.41 -21.99
N PHE A 97 -3.04 -15.28 -22.69
CA PHE A 97 -4.18 -14.72 -23.42
C PHE A 97 -4.58 -15.56 -24.64
N ALA A 98 -3.63 -16.18 -25.33
CA ALA A 98 -3.93 -17.09 -26.43
C ALA A 98 -4.71 -18.32 -25.94
N ARG A 99 -4.22 -18.99 -24.88
CA ARG A 99 -4.88 -20.13 -24.25
C ARG A 99 -6.24 -19.75 -23.66
N PHE A 100 -6.37 -18.56 -23.09
CA PHE A 100 -7.66 -18.11 -22.56
C PHE A 100 -8.71 -17.95 -23.65
N ARG A 101 -8.34 -17.47 -24.85
CA ARG A 101 -9.25 -17.40 -26.00
C ARG A 101 -9.72 -18.78 -26.48
N GLU A 102 -8.89 -19.81 -26.31
CA GLU A 102 -9.23 -21.19 -26.67
C GLU A 102 -10.06 -21.90 -25.60
N LEU A 103 -9.68 -21.73 -24.32
CA LEU A 103 -10.21 -22.52 -23.20
C LEU A 103 -11.33 -21.81 -22.43
N GLY A 104 -11.41 -20.48 -22.50
CA GLY A 104 -12.42 -19.66 -21.84
C GLY A 104 -12.38 -19.65 -20.30
N SER A 105 -11.38 -20.28 -19.67
CA SER A 105 -11.28 -20.43 -18.22
C SER A 105 -9.86 -20.23 -17.72
N ALA A 106 -9.68 -19.32 -16.76
CA ALA A 106 -8.37 -19.05 -16.15
C ALA A 106 -7.78 -20.29 -15.48
N ARG A 107 -8.62 -21.15 -14.87
CA ARG A 107 -8.19 -22.42 -14.28
C ARG A 107 -7.61 -23.36 -15.33
N GLN A 108 -8.29 -23.49 -16.48
CA GLN A 108 -7.83 -24.40 -17.55
C GLN A 108 -6.55 -23.89 -18.21
N VAL A 109 -6.41 -22.57 -18.36
CA VAL A 109 -5.15 -21.95 -18.80
C VAL A 109 -4.01 -22.30 -17.86
N LEU A 110 -4.20 -22.15 -16.54
CA LEU A 110 -3.17 -22.48 -15.56
C LEU A 110 -2.73 -23.95 -15.65
N ILE A 111 -3.69 -24.88 -15.73
CA ILE A 111 -3.39 -26.32 -15.83
C ILE A 111 -2.59 -26.60 -17.13
N SER A 112 -3.05 -26.08 -18.26
CA SER A 112 -2.36 -26.26 -19.54
C SER A 112 -0.95 -25.67 -19.53
N MET A 113 -0.72 -24.55 -18.86
CA MET A 113 0.62 -23.95 -18.77
C MET A 113 1.56 -24.77 -17.88
N ILE A 114 1.06 -25.29 -16.76
CA ILE A 114 1.82 -26.21 -15.90
C ILE A 114 2.20 -27.47 -16.67
N ASP A 115 1.27 -28.04 -17.45
CA ASP A 115 1.52 -29.22 -18.27
C ASP A 115 2.59 -28.95 -19.36
N ASP A 116 2.62 -27.72 -19.90
CA ASP A 116 3.63 -27.25 -20.86
C ASP A 116 4.98 -26.88 -20.20
N GLY A 117 5.09 -26.92 -18.87
CA GLY A 117 6.31 -26.58 -18.11
C GLY A 117 6.62 -25.08 -18.03
N VAL A 118 5.60 -24.22 -18.17
CA VAL A 118 5.69 -22.75 -18.08
C VAL A 118 5.30 -22.24 -16.71
#